data_AF-A0A0B2RIW7-F1
#
_entry.id   AF-A0A0B2RIW7-F1
#
_cell.length_a   1.000
_cell.length_b   1.000
_cell.length_c   1.000
_cell.angle_alpha   90.00
_cell.angle_beta   90.00
_cell.angle_gamma   90.00
#
_symmetry.space_group_name_H-M   'P 1'
#
loop_
_entity.id
_entity.type
_entity.pdbx_description
1 polymer ?
#
loop_
_entity_poly.entity_id
_entity_poly.type
_entity_poly.pdbx_seq_one_letter_code
_entity_poly.pdbx_strand_id
1 'polypeptide(L)'
;MTPPTKVTDELVQIILGPGLEPGAAEVFLEFICYSGGPLPEELVPQVKCPILIAWGDKDPWEPIDIGRNYGNFDFVEDFIVLPNVGHCPQVFRN
;
A
#
# COMPACT_ATOMS: atom_id res chain seq x y z
N MET A 1 8.56 11.26 -7.97
CA MET A 1 7.94 12.26 -7.07
C MET A 1 6.68 12.76 -7.74
N THR A 2 5.53 12.73 -7.04
CA THR A 2 4.24 13.14 -7.62
C THR A 2 4.27 14.62 -7.98
N PRO A 3 3.85 15.03 -9.20
CA PRO A 3 3.80 16.43 -9.56
C PRO A 3 2.75 17.16 -8.71
N PRO A 4 3.01 18.41 -8.25
CA PRO A 4 2.07 19.18 -7.43
C PRO A 4 0.69 19.34 -8.07
N THR A 5 0.62 19.35 -9.40
CA THR A 5 -0.61 19.44 -10.18
C THR A 5 -1.54 18.22 -10.04
N LYS A 6 -1.06 17.11 -9.46
CA LYS A 6 -1.85 15.92 -9.15
C LYS A 6 -2.34 15.89 -7.70
N VAL A 7 -2.02 16.90 -6.89
CA VAL A 7 -2.52 17.07 -5.53
C VAL A 7 -3.71 18.03 -5.57
N THR A 8 -4.91 17.50 -5.34
CA THR A 8 -6.16 18.28 -5.29
C THR A 8 -6.57 18.55 -3.85
N ASP A 9 -7.41 19.57 -3.63
CA ASP A 9 -7.98 19.84 -2.31
C ASP A 9 -8.80 18.65 -1.80
N GLU A 10 -9.57 18.00 -2.68
CA GLU A 10 -10.30 16.77 -2.37
C GLU A 10 -9.35 15.67 -1.86
N LEU A 11 -8.24 15.45 -2.56
CA LEU A 11 -7.24 14.47 -2.16
C LEU A 11 -6.65 14.82 -0.78
N VAL A 12 -6.33 16.09 -0.54
CA VAL A 12 -5.86 16.55 0.77
C VAL A 12 -6.90 16.25 1.85
N GLN A 13 -8.18 16.49 1.60
CA GLN A 13 -9.24 16.20 2.58
C GLN A 13 -9.41 14.70 2.85
N ILE A 14 -9.29 13.84 1.83
CA ILE A 14 -9.38 12.37 2.01
C ILE A 14 -8.26 11.86 2.93
N ILE A 15 -7.05 12.41 2.81
CA ILE A 15 -5.91 12.00 3.65
C ILE A 15 -5.94 12.67 5.03
N LEU A 16 -6.23 13.98 5.08
CA LEU A 16 -6.18 14.76 6.32
C LEU A 16 -7.36 14.47 7.25
N GLY A 17 -8.57 14.30 6.70
CA GLY A 17 -9.80 14.12 7.47
C GLY A 17 -9.69 13.04 8.55
N PRO A 18 -9.29 11.80 8.21
CA PRO A 18 -9.08 10.74 9.19
C PRO A 18 -8.05 11.08 10.27
N GLY A 19 -7.05 11.90 9.94
CA GLY A 19 -6.01 12.36 10.87
C GLY A 19 -6.48 13.39 11.90
N LEU A 20 -7.68 13.95 11.74
CA LEU A 20 -8.27 14.94 12.65
C LEU A 20 -9.28 14.32 13.63
N GLU A 21 -9.60 13.04 13.48
CA GLU A 21 -10.56 12.35 14.35
C GLU A 21 -9.95 12.03 15.73
N PRO A 22 -10.75 12.00 16.81
CA PRO A 22 -10.29 11.52 18.12
C PRO A 22 -9.68 10.12 18.01
N GLY A 23 -8.46 9.94 18.55
CA GLY A 23 -7.74 8.66 18.48
C GLY A 23 -6.75 8.54 17.31
N ALA A 24 -6.74 9.50 16.37
CA ALA A 24 -5.86 9.44 15.20
C ALA A 24 -4.36 9.50 15.56
N ALA A 25 -3.99 10.26 16.59
CA ALA A 25 -2.61 10.39 17.03
C ALA A 25 -2.07 9.05 17.58
N GLU A 26 -2.89 8.32 18.34
CA GLU A 26 -2.57 7.01 18.88
C GLU A 26 -2.37 5.99 17.77
N VAL A 27 -3.29 5.93 16.79
CA VAL A 27 -3.17 5.06 15.62
C VAL A 27 -1.91 5.38 14.81
N PHE A 28 -1.62 6.67 14.61
CA PHE A 28 -0.42 7.08 13.90
C PHE A 28 0.85 6.67 14.65
N LEU A 29 0.89 6.84 15.97
CA LEU A 29 2.00 6.40 16.83
C LEU A 29 2.19 4.88 16.79
N GLU A 30 1.11 4.09 16.84
CA GLU A 30 1.20 2.64 16.68
C GLU A 30 1.79 2.27 15.31
N PHE A 31 1.34 2.92 14.23
CA PHE A 31 1.86 2.68 12.89
C PHE A 31 3.36 2.98 12.76
N ILE A 32 3.85 4.12 13.29
CA ILE A 32 5.25 4.53 13.12
C ILE A 32 6.21 3.93 14.16
N CYS A 33 5.72 3.62 15.37
CA CYS A 33 6.56 3.14 16.48
C CYS A 33 6.46 1.63 16.70
N TYR A 34 5.43 0.96 16.17
CA TYR A 34 5.10 -0.42 16.51
C TYR A 34 5.05 -1.30 15.27
N SER A 35 6.16 -1.98 14.98
CA SER A 35 6.25 -2.99 13.91
C SER A 35 5.90 -4.40 14.39
N GLY A 36 5.12 -4.53 15.47
CA GLY A 36 4.91 -5.80 16.18
C GLY A 36 3.83 -6.72 15.59
N GLY A 37 3.23 -6.35 14.45
CA GLY A 37 2.24 -7.17 13.75
C GLY A 37 2.88 -8.28 12.91
N PRO A 38 2.10 -9.32 12.55
CA PRO A 38 2.57 -10.35 11.64
C PRO A 38 2.89 -9.76 10.26
N LEU A 39 3.95 -10.25 9.64
CA LEU A 39 4.38 -9.83 8.32
C LEU A 39 3.45 -10.38 7.22
N PRO A 40 3.35 -9.73 6.05
CA PRO A 40 2.60 -10.26 4.92
C PRO A 40 2.97 -11.70 4.56
N GLU A 41 4.25 -12.07 4.65
CA GLU A 41 4.76 -13.43 4.39
C GLU A 41 4.22 -14.47 5.40
N GLU A 42 3.85 -14.04 6.61
CA GLU A 42 3.22 -14.90 7.61
C GLU A 42 1.71 -15.02 7.38
N LEU A 43 1.08 -13.99 6.81
CA LEU A 43 -0.37 -13.91 6.63
C LEU A 43 -0.85 -14.51 5.30
N VAL A 44 -0.18 -14.21 4.19
CA VAL A 44 -0.59 -14.65 2.84
C VAL A 44 -0.80 -16.17 2.74
N PRO A 45 0.06 -17.04 3.31
CA PRO A 45 -0.17 -18.50 3.29
C PRO A 45 -1.45 -18.97 4.01
N GLN A 46 -1.99 -18.15 4.91
CA GLN A 46 -3.20 -18.47 5.69
C GLN A 46 -4.48 -18.19 4.89
N VAL A 47 -4.42 -17.30 3.89
CA VAL A 47 -5.55 -16.97 3.01
C VAL A 47 -5.85 -18.14 2.08
N LYS A 48 -7.12 -18.51 1.95
CA LYS A 48 -7.59 -19.69 1.17
C LYS A 48 -8.51 -19.33 -0.01
N CYS A 49 -8.49 -18.06 -0.41
CA CYS A 49 -9.22 -17.56 -1.59
C CYS A 49 -8.22 -17.00 -2.61
N PRO A 50 -8.60 -16.88 -3.89
CA PRO A 50 -7.79 -16.20 -4.89
C PRO A 50 -7.25 -14.84 -4.42
N ILE A 51 -5.95 -14.61 -4.65
CA ILE A 51 -5.24 -13.38 -4.30
C ILE A 51 -4.69 -12.76 -5.58
N LEU A 52 -4.94 -11.47 -5.74
CA LEU A 52 -4.31 -10.65 -6.77
C LEU A 52 -3.36 -9.67 -6.10
N ILE A 53 -2.14 -9.57 -6.60
CA ILE A 53 -1.16 -8.60 -6.10
C ILE A 53 -0.98 -7.52 -7.14
N ALA A 54 -1.09 -6.26 -6.73
CA ALA A 54 -0.86 -5.10 -7.60
C ALA A 54 0.30 -4.26 -7.03
N TRP A 55 1.23 -3.86 -7.89
CA TRP A 55 2.47 -3.18 -7.48
C TRP A 55 2.82 -2.02 -8.40
N GLY A 56 3.14 -0.85 -7.85
CA GLY A 56 3.58 0.30 -8.63
C GLY A 56 5.05 0.19 -9.05
N ASP A 57 5.34 0.30 -10.35
CA ASP A 57 6.73 0.20 -10.85
C ASP A 57 7.64 1.38 -10.45
N LYS A 58 7.06 2.45 -9.87
CA LYS A 58 7.77 3.62 -9.31
C LYS A 58 7.65 3.69 -7.78
N ASP A 59 7.30 2.61 -7.09
CA ASP A 59 7.31 2.58 -5.63
C ASP A 59 8.73 2.90 -5.11
N PRO A 60 8.93 4.02 -4.38
CA PRO A 60 10.24 4.39 -3.85
C PRO A 60 10.51 3.78 -2.47
N TRP A 61 9.53 3.13 -1.85
CA TRP A 61 9.61 2.59 -0.50
C TRP A 61 9.82 1.07 -0.52
N GLU A 62 9.10 0.36 -1.40
CA GLU A 62 9.12 -1.10 -1.46
C GLU A 62 9.65 -1.61 -2.82
N PRO A 63 10.86 -2.21 -2.86
CA PRO A 63 11.45 -2.70 -4.11
C PRO A 63 10.60 -3.79 -4.79
N ILE A 64 10.25 -3.56 -6.06
CA ILE A 64 9.41 -4.48 -6.83
C ILE A 64 10.01 -5.89 -6.96
N ASP A 65 11.35 -6.02 -6.98
CA ASP A 65 12.02 -7.32 -7.06
C ASP A 65 11.75 -8.18 -5.82
N ILE A 66 11.57 -7.56 -4.66
CA ILE A 66 11.16 -8.25 -3.42
C ILE A 66 9.66 -8.58 -3.51
N GLY A 67 8.84 -7.61 -3.94
CA GLY A 67 7.38 -7.79 -4.08
C GLY A 67 6.99 -8.95 -5.00
N ARG A 68 7.74 -9.18 -6.08
CA ARG A 68 7.49 -10.32 -6.99
C ARG A 68 7.55 -11.69 -6.31
N ASN A 69 8.23 -11.80 -5.16
CA ASN A 69 8.27 -13.05 -4.41
C ASN A 69 6.90 -13.46 -3.87
N TYR A 70 5.99 -12.50 -3.63
CA TYR A 70 4.63 -12.82 -3.22
C TYR A 70 3.86 -13.61 -4.28
N GLY A 71 4.24 -13.52 -5.57
CA GLY A 71 3.66 -14.32 -6.64
C GLY A 71 3.87 -15.83 -6.48
N ASN A 72 4.74 -16.27 -5.57
CA ASN A 72 5.05 -17.68 -5.35
C ASN A 72 4.14 -18.36 -4.30
N PHE A 73 3.20 -17.63 -3.68
CA PHE A 73 2.27 -18.21 -2.70
C PHE A 73 1.09 -18.93 -3.38
N ASP A 74 0.65 -20.05 -2.80
CA ASP A 74 -0.30 -21.01 -3.41
C ASP A 74 -1.61 -20.40 -3.94
N PHE A 75 -2.14 -19.37 -3.27
CA PHE A 75 -3.41 -18.74 -3.62
C PHE A 75 -3.25 -17.46 -4.44
N VAL A 76 -2.02 -17.06 -4.79
CA VAL A 76 -1.76 -15.90 -5.63
C VAL A 76 -1.90 -16.29 -7.09
N GLU A 77 -2.91 -15.72 -7.75
CA GLU A 77 -3.21 -16.02 -9.15
C GLU A 77 -2.37 -15.19 -10.12
N ASP A 78 -2.06 -13.94 -9.74
CA ASP A 78 -1.29 -13.04 -10.59
C ASP A 78 -0.59 -11.92 -9.77
N PHE A 79 0.48 -11.39 -10.37
CA PHE A 79 1.23 -10.22 -9.89
C PHE A 79 1.21 -9.15 -10.98
N ILE A 80 0.34 -8.15 -10.82
CA ILE A 80 0.14 -7.06 -11.76
C ILE A 80 1.08 -5.91 -11.43
N VAL A 81 1.92 -5.55 -12.40
CA VAL A 81 2.71 -4.32 -12.34
C VAL A 81 1.90 -3.17 -12.93
N LEU A 82 1.65 -2.15 -12.11
CA LEU A 82 1.00 -0.92 -12.51
C LEU A 82 2.05 0.07 -13.03
N PRO A 83 2.00 0.48 -14.31
CA PRO A 83 3.03 1.32 -14.90
C PRO A 83 2.86 2.79 -14.48
N ASN A 84 4.00 3.45 -14.21
CA ASN A 84 4.15 4.86 -13.87
C ASN A 84 3.46 5.30 -12.57
N VAL A 85 3.20 4.39 -11.64
CA VAL A 85 2.60 4.71 -10.33
C VAL A 85 3.52 4.32 -9.17
N GLY A 86 3.44 5.08 -8.07
CA GLY A 86 4.25 4.88 -6.87
C GLY A 86 3.56 4.01 -5.81
N HIS A 87 3.96 4.18 -4.55
CA HIS A 87 3.53 3.35 -3.42
C HIS A 87 2.02 3.30 -3.16
N CYS A 88 1.32 4.42 -3.36
CA CYS A 88 -0.13 4.51 -3.17
C CYS A 88 -0.85 4.64 -4.52
N PRO A 89 -0.91 3.58 -5.35
CA PRO A 89 -1.52 3.65 -6.68
C PRO A 89 -3.02 3.98 -6.64
N GLN A 90 -3.71 3.65 -5.56
CA GLN A 90 -5.14 3.92 -5.35
C GLN A 90 -5.48 5.40 -5.16
N VAL A 91 -4.49 6.21 -4.80
CA VAL A 91 -4.70 7.61 -4.40
C VAL A 91 -4.75 8.55 -5.61
N PHE A 92 -4.13 8.16 -6.72
CA PHE A 92 -4.06 8.99 -7.91
C PHE A 92 -4.96 8.40 -9.01
N ARG A 93 -6.02 9.14 -9.35
CA ARG A 93 -6.78 8.86 -10.58
C ARG A 93 -6.04 9.50 -11.76
N ASN A 94 -5.90 8.73 -12.84
CA ASN A 94 -5.28 9.20 -14.10
C ASN A 94 -6.03 10.40 -14.67
#